data_AF-A0A367IK03-F1
#
_entry.id   AF-A0A367IK03-F1
#
_cell.length_a   1.000
_cell.length_b   1.000
_cell.length_c   1.000
_cell.angle_alpha   90.00
_cell.angle_beta   90.00
_cell.angle_gamma   90.00
#
_symmetry.space_group_name_H-M   'P 1'
#
loop_
_entity.id
_entity.type
_entity.pdbx_description
1 polymer ?
#
loop_
_entity_poly.entity_id
_entity_poly.type
_entity_poly.pdbx_seq_one_letter_code
_entity_poly.pdbx_strand_id
1 'polypeptide(L)' 'MASRLANTVGLTKQFVRPLATAAKQSASTRITHLPNGLTVATDENTSSGAATVGVWIDAGSRNESTNGTANFLEHVALS' A
#
# COMPACT_ATOMS: atom_id res chain seq x y z
N MET A 1 39.52 -41.60 -26.54
CA MET A 1 39.76 -42.23 -25.22
C MET A 1 39.77 -41.12 -24.17
N ALA A 2 38.81 -41.14 -23.23
CA ALA A 2 38.79 -40.46 -21.91
C ALA A 2 39.01 -38.92 -21.87
N SER A 3 38.34 -38.10 -21.07
CA SER A 3 37.39 -38.28 -19.97
C SER A 3 36.75 -36.91 -19.68
N ARG A 4 35.53 -36.97 -19.14
CA ARG A 4 34.72 -35.90 -18.53
C ARG A 4 35.41 -35.22 -17.33
N LEU A 5 34.75 -34.14 -16.85
CA LEU A 5 34.77 -33.45 -15.53
C LEU A 5 35.36 -32.03 -15.65
N ALA A 6 34.74 -30.92 -15.25
CA ALA A 6 33.73 -30.64 -14.23
C ALA A 6 32.77 -29.54 -14.75
N ASN A 7 31.45 -29.65 -14.65
CA ASN A 7 30.63 -29.52 -13.44
C ASN A 7 30.81 -28.17 -12.72
N THR A 8 30.17 -27.12 -13.23
CA THR A 8 29.80 -25.94 -12.44
C THR A 8 28.30 -25.74 -12.55
N VAL A 9 27.56 -26.70 -12.00
CA VAL A 9 26.15 -26.51 -11.61
C VAL A 9 26.16 -25.58 -10.40
N GLY A 10 26.24 -24.28 -10.66
CA GLY A 10 26.05 -23.23 -9.67
C GLY A 10 24.60 -23.22 -9.22
N LEU A 11 24.38 -23.75 -8.02
CA LEU A 11 23.10 -23.87 -7.32
C LEU A 11 22.49 -22.49 -7.02
N THR A 12 21.79 -21.87 -7.96
CA THR A 12 20.76 -20.88 -7.60
C THR A 12 19.47 -21.63 -7.28
N LYS A 13 19.46 -22.35 -6.15
CA LYS A 13 18.20 -22.80 -5.54
C LYS A 13 17.44 -21.56 -5.11
N GLN A 14 16.62 -21.04 -6.01
CA GLN A 14 15.63 -20.01 -5.74
C GLN A 14 14.78 -20.50 -4.57
N PHE A 15 14.88 -19.80 -3.44
CA PHE A 15 14.17 -20.13 -2.21
C PHE A 15 12.69 -19.80 -2.41
N VAL A 16 11.96 -20.71 -3.05
CA VAL A 16 10.50 -20.64 -3.19
C VAL A 16 9.94 -20.83 -1.78
N ARG A 17 9.44 -19.76 -1.17
CA ARG A 17 8.76 -19.80 0.14
C ARG A 17 7.54 -20.73 0.02
N PRO A 18 7.60 -22.00 0.47
CA PRO A 18 6.57 -22.98 0.16
C PRO A 18 5.41 -22.92 1.17
N LEU A 19 5.51 -22.04 2.17
CA LEU A 19 4.62 -21.93 3.33
C LEU A 19 4.15 -20.48 3.52
N ALA A 20 3.78 -19.81 2.43
CA ALA A 20 2.98 -18.60 2.52
C ALA A 20 1.51 -19.01 2.36
N THR A 21 0.72 -18.95 3.42
CA THR A 21 -0.73 -19.01 3.31
C THR A 21 -1.19 -17.80 2.50
N ALA A 22 -1.94 -18.02 1.42
CA ALA A 22 -2.57 -16.94 0.68
C ALA A 22 -3.47 -16.16 1.64
N ALA A 23 -3.17 -14.88 1.84
CA ALA A 23 -4.05 -14.00 2.60
C ALA A 23 -5.42 -14.03 1.91
N LYS A 24 -6.47 -14.36 2.67
CA LYS A 24 -7.84 -14.30 2.17
C LYS A 24 -8.08 -12.84 1.77
N GLN A 25 -8.18 -12.58 0.48
CA GLN A 25 -8.40 -11.24 -0.03
C GLN A 25 -9.79 -10.82 0.46
N SER A 26 -9.84 -9.81 1.33
CA SER A 26 -11.09 -9.11 1.66
C SER A 26 -11.75 -8.63 0.37
N ALA A 27 -13.05 -8.32 0.42
CA ALA A 27 -13.76 -7.76 -0.73
C ALA A 27 -12.90 -6.67 -1.40
N SER A 28 -12.79 -6.71 -2.73
CA SER A 28 -11.92 -5.77 -3.45
C SER A 28 -12.36 -4.35 -3.16
N THR A 29 -11.46 -3.53 -2.60
CA THR A 29 -11.70 -2.09 -2.45
C THR A 29 -12.07 -1.50 -3.81
N ARG A 30 -13.21 -0.82 -3.88
CA ARG A 30 -13.64 -0.12 -5.08
C ARG A 30 -12.94 1.23 -5.14
N ILE A 31 -12.27 1.50 -6.25
CA ILE A 31 -11.59 2.77 -6.52
C ILE A 31 -12.36 3.51 -7.60
N THR A 32 -12.70 4.77 -7.34
CA THR A 32 -13.36 5.67 -8.30
C THR A 32 -12.52 6.93 -8.45
N HIS A 33 -12.18 7.29 -9.69
CA HIS A 33 -11.56 8.58 -9.99
C HIS A 33 -12.62 9.56 -10.50
N LEU A 34 -12.78 10.67 -9.81
CA LEU A 34 -13.73 11.72 -10.18
C LEU A 34 -13.12 12.66 -11.23
N PRO A 35 -13.94 13.35 -12.06
CA PRO A 35 -13.43 14.27 -13.09
C PRO A 35 -12.61 15.45 -12.55
N ASN A 36 -12.73 15.78 -11.27
CA ASN A 36 -11.95 16.82 -10.60
C ASN A 36 -10.57 16.31 -10.09
N GLY A 37 -10.24 15.04 -10.33
CA GLY A 37 -8.98 14.43 -9.89
C GLY A 37 -9.03 13.76 -8.51
N LEU A 38 -10.15 13.81 -7.79
CA LEU A 38 -10.26 13.13 -6.50
C LEU A 38 -10.36 11.61 -6.69
N THR A 39 -9.63 10.87 -5.86
CA THR A 39 -9.73 9.41 -5.78
C THR A 39 -10.56 9.01 -4.57
N VAL A 40 -11.61 8.23 -4.79
CA VAL A 40 -12.49 7.71 -3.74
C VAL A 40 -12.27 6.20 -3.65
N ALA A 41 -11.78 5.74 -2.49
CA ALA A 41 -11.61 4.33 -2.18
C ALA A 41 -12.67 3.90 -1.15
N THR A 42 -13.47 2.87 -1.49
CA THR A 42 -14.52 2.35 -0.61
C THR A 42 -14.35 0.86 -0.38
N ASP A 43 -14.42 0.45 0.88
CA ASP A 43 -14.58 -0.94 1.30
C ASP A 43 -15.94 -1.08 1.99
N GLU A 44 -16.78 -1.99 1.48
CA GLU A 44 -18.16 -2.12 1.91
C GLU A 44 -18.32 -3.29 2.88
N ASN A 45 -18.81 -3.00 4.09
CA ASN A 45 -19.15 -4.02 5.08
C ASN A 45 -20.62 -3.90 5.47
N THR A 46 -21.48 -4.67 4.81
CA THR A 46 -22.93 -4.67 5.01
C THR A 46 -23.37 -5.16 6.39
N SER A 47 -22.48 -5.83 7.12
CA SER A 47 -22.74 -6.31 8.49
C SER A 47 -22.36 -5.31 9.58
N SER A 48 -21.68 -4.22 9.23
CA SER A 48 -21.24 -3.20 10.20
C SER A 48 -22.37 -2.25 10.57
N GLY A 49 -22.50 -1.92 11.86
CA GLY A 49 -23.42 -0.89 12.36
C GLY A 49 -22.85 0.54 12.33
N ALA A 50 -21.60 0.71 11.87
CA ALA A 50 -20.92 1.99 11.78
C ALA A 50 -20.01 2.05 10.55
N ALA A 51 -19.65 3.26 10.14
CA ALA A 51 -18.72 3.51 9.04
C ALA A 51 -17.67 4.55 9.45
N THR A 52 -16.48 4.45 8.86
CA THR A 52 -15.42 5.46 8.98
C THR A 52 -15.21 6.10 7.62
N VAL A 53 -15.12 7.43 7.59
CA VAL A 53 -14.80 8.21 6.39
C VAL A 53 -13.62 9.09 6.73
N GLY A 54 -12.67 9.22 5.80
CA GLY A 54 -11.48 10.04 5.96
C GLY A 54 -11.06 10.66 4.63
N VAL A 55 -10.26 11.72 4.73
CA VAL A 55 -9.62 12.36 3.57
C VAL A 55 -8.11 12.21 3.76
N TRP A 56 -7.45 11.68 2.74
CA TRP A 56 -5.99 11.58 2.68
C TRP A 56 -5.45 12.56 1.68
N ILE A 57 -4.49 13.37 2.11
CA ILE A 57 -3.84 14.39 1.31
C ILE A 57 -2.35 14.04 1.27
N ASP A 58 -1.77 14.02 0.08
CA ASP A 58 -0.33 13.85 -0.10
C ASP A 58 0.39 15.18 0.22
N ALA A 59 0.41 15.53 1.50
CA ALA A 59 1.04 16.73 2.03
C ALA A 59 1.53 16.48 3.47
N GLY A 60 2.47 17.31 3.94
CA GLY A 60 2.98 17.25 5.32
C GLY A 60 4.27 18.05 5.48
N SER A 61 4.89 17.96 6.66
CA SER A 61 6.09 18.74 7.02
C SER A 61 7.29 18.53 6.08
N ARG A 62 7.37 17.36 5.43
CA ARG A 62 8.37 17.09 4.37
C ARG A 62 8.25 18.04 3.17
N ASN A 63 7.07 18.59 2.93
CA ASN A 63 6.72 19.38 1.76
C ASN A 63 6.49 20.87 2.10
N GLU A 64 6.96 21.34 3.26
CA GLU A 64 6.80 22.73 3.69
C GLU A 64 7.92 23.64 3.17
N SER A 65 7.56 24.87 2.81
CA SER A 65 8.51 25.98 2.66
C SER A 65 8.73 26.74 3.98
N THR A 66 7.70 26.74 4.84
CA THR A 66 7.72 27.32 6.19
C THR A 66 7.38 26.24 7.19
N ASN A 67 8.35 25.89 8.04
CA ASN A 67 8.21 24.83 9.02
C ASN A 67 7.03 25.07 9.97
N GLY A 68 6.25 24.02 10.21
CA GLY A 68 5.11 24.02 11.12
C GLY A 68 3.79 24.46 10.49
N THR A 69 3.74 24.70 9.18
CA THR A 69 2.50 25.11 8.48
C THR A 69 1.43 24.03 8.53
N ALA A 70 1.78 22.76 8.32
CA ALA A 70 0.88 21.61 8.39
C ALA A 70 0.36 21.40 9.81
N ASN A 71 1.25 21.52 10.82
CA ASN A 71 0.85 21.47 12.24
C ASN A 71 -0.09 22.62 12.60
N PHE A 72 0.18 23.83 12.10
CA PHE A 72 -0.72 24.94 12.34
C PHE A 72 -2.09 24.71 11.68
N LEU A 73 -2.08 24.23 10.43
CA LEU A 73 -3.29 23.97 9.67
C LEU A 73 -4.16 22.87 10.28
N GLU A 74 -3.59 21.79 10.83
CA GLU A 74 -4.40 20.77 11.54
C GLU A 74 -5.15 21.37 12.72
N HIS A 75 -4.51 22.28 13.48
CA HIS A 75 -5.16 22.93 14.61
C HIS A 75 -6.28 23.86 14.15
N VAL A 76 -6.11 24.56 13.02
CA VAL A 76 -7.15 25.46 12.47
C VAL A 76 -8.28 24.69 11.80
N ALA A 77 -7.98 23.58 11.11
CA ALA A 77 -8.97 22.79 10.38
C ALA A 77 -9.87 21.97 11.31
N LEU A 78 -9.40 21.69 12.53
CA LEU A 78 -10.08 20.83 13.51
C LEU A 78 -10.42 21.57 14.82
N SER A 79 -10.44 22.91 14.81
CA SER A 79 -10.85 23.78 15.94
C SER A 79 -12.33 24.16 15.93
#